data_AF-A0A7V3NDS5-F1
#
_entry.id   AF-A0A7V3NDS5-F1
#
_cell.length_a   1.000
_cell.length_b   1.000
_cell.length_c   1.000
_cell.angle_alpha   90.00
_cell.angle_beta   90.00
_cell.angle_gamma   90.00
#
_symmetry.space_group_name_H-M   'P 1'
#
loop_
_entity.id
_entity.type
_entity.pdbx_description
1 polymer ?
#
loop_
_entity_poly.entity_id
_entity_poly.type
_entity_poly.pdbx_seq_one_letter_code
_entity_poly.pdbx_strand_id
1 'polypeptide(L)'
;GYNLVRVFLGLLLLTAAGLKAHQLVTEPVLGSGLFDSRWFLLEVVSCEVLFGLWLLVGLYPRETSLVGAACFSLFAEVSLYKALRGEASCGCLGAVKTPPWVMFALDCGIVLCLLLVRPRSARGEVPGRSAKVRWLLLGAGAIALGGVVGVLYTVAGETFSEVPQQFVHAAPPVFGIGDMVVKCSVPIRNDSNAPVRFSHIRPSCGCSRARLRQMELAPGEETFLEVEVQMTRDGGKRRVGCVLEAADGRQWSHVVETVAYPYLQFADRLENVAFGELDPGQRTERVLRVWLHAPGLNSAPPTIISVESGDPAVVCRVERYGPVEVLPDRSGTRRAAEVRVRVAASGESGPHAVPGCVRFAGEGISGERSFTISWVVRSRYELYPRRVHLGSVAKHASPFRRRVLIRRADGGAFRLVSAREDVPGVRVCAVEPGARGSSVITLEVSPGLLPEVFCGKVVLRTDDPLQPELSLVVSGRRRSGEASGEL
;
A
#
# COMPACT_ATOMS: atom_id res chain seq x y z
N GLY A 1 -21.35 35.61 -4.74
CA GLY A 1 -21.16 34.27 -4.15
C GLY A 1 -21.46 33.18 -5.16
N TYR A 2 -22.70 32.66 -5.17
CA TYR A 2 -23.06 31.44 -5.92
C TYR A 2 -22.73 31.51 -7.42
N ASN A 3 -22.95 32.65 -8.08
CA ASN A 3 -22.63 32.82 -9.50
C ASN A 3 -21.12 32.66 -9.82
N LEU A 4 -20.24 33.07 -8.91
CA LEU A 4 -18.80 32.87 -9.09
C LEU A 4 -18.44 31.38 -8.92
N VAL A 5 -18.99 30.76 -7.86
CA VAL A 5 -18.78 29.34 -7.56
C VAL A 5 -19.26 28.46 -8.72
N ARG A 6 -20.48 28.66 -9.23
CA ARG A 6 -21.01 27.85 -10.34
C ARG A 6 -20.19 27.99 -11.62
N VAL A 7 -19.71 29.20 -11.93
CA VAL A 7 -18.90 29.44 -13.15
C VAL A 7 -17.55 28.75 -13.02
N PHE A 8 -16.89 28.91 -11.87
CA PHE A 8 -15.63 28.23 -11.58
C PHE A 8 -15.77 26.71 -11.67
N LEU A 9 -16.80 26.12 -11.05
CA LEU A 9 -17.04 24.68 -11.10
C LEU A 9 -17.35 24.17 -12.51
N GLY A 10 -18.12 24.95 -13.28
CA GLY A 10 -18.39 24.62 -14.68
C GLY A 10 -17.12 24.55 -15.51
N LEU A 11 -16.22 25.54 -15.37
CA LEU A 11 -14.92 25.55 -16.06
C LEU A 11 -13.99 24.42 -15.60
N LEU A 12 -13.98 24.13 -14.29
CA LEU A 12 -13.19 23.04 -13.72
C LEU A 12 -13.60 21.68 -14.33
N LEU A 13 -14.89 21.37 -14.37
CA LEU A 13 -15.41 20.12 -14.94
C LEU A 13 -15.14 20.02 -16.44
N LEU A 14 -15.30 21.11 -17.20
CA LEU A 14 -14.99 21.12 -18.62
C LEU A 14 -13.50 20.90 -18.90
N THR A 15 -12.63 21.48 -18.06
CA THR A 15 -11.18 21.26 -18.16
C THR A 15 -10.84 19.80 -17.85
N ALA A 16 -11.42 19.23 -16.78
CA ALA A 16 -11.22 17.83 -16.41
C ALA A 16 -11.68 16.88 -17.52
N ALA A 17 -12.86 17.14 -18.09
CA ALA A 17 -13.39 16.37 -19.21
C ALA A 17 -12.50 16.46 -20.45
N GLY A 18 -11.99 17.64 -20.79
CA GLY A 18 -11.06 17.85 -21.89
C GLY A 18 -9.75 17.07 -21.71
N LEU A 19 -9.18 17.07 -20.51
CA LEU A 19 -7.97 16.31 -20.20
C LEU A 19 -8.20 14.80 -20.24
N LYS A 20 -9.36 14.31 -19.79
CA LYS A 20 -9.75 12.89 -19.91
C LYS A 20 -9.96 12.49 -21.37
N ALA A 21 -10.65 13.32 -22.15
CA ALA A 21 -10.86 13.09 -23.57
C ALA A 21 -9.53 13.03 -24.33
N HIS A 22 -8.61 13.96 -24.06
CA HIS A 22 -7.26 13.92 -24.61
C HIS A 22 -6.54 12.61 -24.26
N GLN A 23 -6.58 12.20 -22.99
CA GLN A 23 -5.96 10.94 -22.56
C GLN A 23 -6.55 9.72 -23.29
N LEU A 24 -7.88 9.65 -23.45
CA LEU A 24 -8.54 8.56 -24.17
C LEU A 24 -8.10 8.48 -25.64
N VAL A 25 -7.80 9.62 -26.25
CA VAL A 25 -7.32 9.70 -27.65
C VAL A 25 -5.83 9.34 -27.75
N THR A 26 -5.00 9.77 -26.79
CA THR A 26 -3.54 9.63 -26.91
C THR A 26 -2.95 8.38 -26.26
N GLU A 27 -3.65 7.74 -25.31
CA GLU A 27 -3.10 6.62 -24.54
C GLU A 27 -3.90 5.30 -24.74
N PRO A 28 -3.21 4.17 -24.98
CA PRO A 28 -3.84 2.86 -24.96
C PRO A 28 -4.23 2.51 -23.51
N VAL A 29 -5.54 2.47 -23.23
CA VAL A 29 -6.08 2.12 -21.92
C VAL A 29 -6.00 0.61 -21.75
N LEU A 30 -4.94 0.12 -21.09
CA LEU A 30 -4.69 -1.31 -20.83
C LEU A 30 -5.39 -1.81 -19.55
N GLY A 31 -6.61 -1.34 -19.31
CA GLY A 31 -7.37 -1.61 -18.09
C GLY A 31 -8.03 -2.99 -18.07
N SER A 32 -7.93 -3.71 -16.95
CA SER A 32 -8.65 -4.97 -16.70
C SER A 32 -9.86 -4.82 -15.76
N GLY A 33 -10.08 -3.64 -15.19
CA GLY A 33 -11.20 -3.34 -14.29
C GLY A 33 -12.34 -2.58 -14.96
N LEU A 34 -13.55 -2.64 -14.37
CA LEU A 34 -14.74 -1.91 -14.86
C LEU A 34 -14.51 -0.39 -14.93
N PHE A 35 -13.78 0.17 -13.97
CA PHE A 35 -13.46 1.61 -13.91
C PHE A 35 -12.38 2.05 -14.90
N ASP A 36 -11.62 1.09 -15.43
CA ASP A 36 -10.61 1.33 -16.47
C ASP A 36 -11.15 1.00 -17.87
N SER A 37 -12.44 0.66 -17.98
CA SER A 37 -13.10 0.45 -19.27
C SER A 37 -13.19 1.77 -20.03
N ARG A 38 -12.73 1.77 -21.29
CA ARG A 38 -12.83 2.94 -22.18
C ARG A 38 -14.27 3.47 -22.28
N TRP A 39 -15.25 2.57 -22.34
CA TRP A 39 -16.67 2.93 -22.42
C TRP A 39 -17.14 3.69 -21.17
N PHE A 40 -16.74 3.21 -19.99
CA PHE A 40 -17.07 3.87 -18.73
C PHE A 40 -16.42 5.25 -18.66
N LEU A 41 -15.15 5.38 -19.07
CA LEU A 41 -14.46 6.68 -19.09
C LEU A 41 -15.13 7.67 -20.06
N LEU A 42 -15.59 7.20 -21.22
CA LEU A 42 -16.28 8.02 -22.22
C LEU A 42 -17.65 8.51 -21.72
N GLU A 43 -18.36 7.66 -20.96
CA GLU A 43 -19.59 8.03 -20.26
C GLU A 43 -19.32 9.09 -19.18
N VAL A 44 -18.28 8.91 -18.36
CA VAL A 44 -17.88 9.88 -17.34
C VAL A 44 -17.52 11.24 -17.96
N VAL A 45 -16.74 11.26 -19.05
CA VAL A 45 -16.43 12.51 -19.78
C VAL A 45 -17.71 13.20 -20.24
N SER A 46 -18.66 12.43 -20.80
CA SER A 46 -19.94 12.97 -21.27
C SER A 46 -20.74 13.59 -20.12
N CYS A 47 -20.81 12.92 -18.97
CA CYS A 47 -21.45 13.46 -17.77
C CYS A 47 -20.79 14.74 -17.26
N GLU A 48 -19.45 14.81 -17.25
CA GLU A 48 -18.71 16.00 -16.81
C GLU A 48 -18.96 17.21 -17.71
N VAL A 49 -19.00 17.01 -19.03
CA VAL A 49 -19.28 18.12 -19.96
C VAL A 49 -20.73 18.60 -19.81
N LEU A 50 -21.70 17.68 -19.80
CA LEU A 50 -23.11 18.05 -19.62
C LEU A 50 -23.33 18.81 -18.31
N PHE A 51 -22.71 18.34 -17.23
CA PHE A 51 -22.85 18.97 -15.93
C PHE A 51 -22.12 20.32 -15.86
N GLY A 52 -20.92 20.41 -16.44
CA GLY A 52 -20.16 21.66 -16.55
C GLY A 52 -20.93 22.75 -17.32
N LEU A 53 -21.53 22.39 -18.46
CA LEU A 53 -22.39 23.28 -19.24
C LEU A 53 -23.65 23.69 -18.47
N TRP A 54 -24.29 22.75 -17.76
CA TRP A 54 -25.46 23.05 -16.93
C TRP A 54 -25.13 24.09 -15.84
N LEU A 55 -23.99 23.96 -15.17
CA LEU A 55 -23.49 24.93 -14.19
C LEU A 55 -23.24 26.33 -14.79
N LEU A 56 -22.66 26.39 -16.00
CA LEU A 56 -22.40 27.64 -16.71
C LEU A 56 -23.68 28.36 -17.14
N VAL A 57 -24.70 27.62 -17.58
CA VAL A 57 -26.00 28.22 -17.94
C VAL A 57 -26.78 28.65 -16.70
N GLY A 58 -26.59 27.97 -15.56
CA GLY A 58 -27.19 28.35 -14.28
C GLY A 58 -28.70 28.13 -14.24
N LEU A 59 -29.19 27.06 -14.89
CA LEU A 59 -30.57 26.61 -14.72
C LEU A 59 -30.76 26.04 -13.31
N TYR A 60 -31.94 26.26 -12.72
CA TYR A 60 -32.35 25.68 -11.43
C TYR A 60 -31.26 25.77 -10.33
N PRO A 61 -30.89 26.98 -9.87
CA PRO A 61 -29.74 27.16 -8.98
C PRO A 61 -29.76 26.29 -7.72
N ARG A 62 -30.94 26.03 -7.13
CA ARG A 62 -31.05 25.20 -5.92
C ARG A 62 -30.72 23.75 -6.21
N GLU A 63 -31.33 23.22 -7.24
CA GLU A 63 -31.21 21.85 -7.71
C GLU A 63 -29.77 21.61 -8.18
N THR A 64 -29.24 22.52 -8.99
CA THR A 64 -27.84 22.49 -9.47
C THR A 64 -26.84 22.54 -8.33
N SER A 65 -27.09 23.33 -7.27
CA SER A 65 -26.24 23.34 -6.08
C SER A 65 -26.25 22.01 -5.33
N LEU A 66 -27.42 21.35 -5.25
CA LEU A 66 -27.58 20.08 -4.55
C LEU A 66 -26.99 18.92 -5.34
N VAL A 67 -27.26 18.86 -6.65
CA VAL A 67 -26.65 17.88 -7.56
C VAL A 67 -25.14 18.06 -7.60
N GLY A 68 -24.64 19.30 -7.61
CA GLY A 68 -23.21 19.60 -7.53
C GLY A 68 -22.60 19.08 -6.23
N ALA A 69 -23.23 19.36 -5.08
CA ALA A 69 -22.75 18.85 -3.80
C ALA A 69 -22.70 17.31 -3.80
N ALA A 70 -23.75 16.64 -4.27
CA ALA A 70 -23.80 15.18 -4.35
C ALA A 70 -22.71 14.60 -5.28
N CYS A 71 -22.51 15.20 -6.45
CA CYS A 71 -21.52 14.76 -7.43
C CYS A 71 -20.08 14.91 -6.89
N PHE A 72 -19.74 16.07 -6.33
CA PHE A 72 -18.42 16.29 -5.73
C PHE A 72 -18.21 15.48 -4.44
N SER A 73 -19.26 15.14 -3.69
CA SER A 73 -19.17 14.18 -2.58
C SER A 73 -18.76 12.79 -3.08
N LEU A 74 -19.35 12.31 -4.18
CA LEU A 74 -18.97 11.03 -4.78
C LEU A 74 -17.50 11.04 -5.25
N PHE A 75 -17.06 12.13 -5.88
CA PHE A 75 -15.65 12.28 -6.27
C PHE A 75 -14.71 12.32 -5.07
N ALA A 76 -15.10 12.99 -3.98
CA ALA A 76 -14.34 12.96 -2.73
C ALA A 76 -14.20 11.54 -2.17
N GLU A 77 -15.27 10.75 -2.16
CA GLU A 77 -15.23 9.35 -1.70
C GLU A 77 -14.25 8.49 -2.53
N VAL A 78 -14.29 8.62 -3.86
CA VAL A 78 -13.35 7.90 -4.75
C VAL A 78 -11.91 8.36 -4.51
N SER A 79 -11.68 9.67 -4.40
CA SER A 79 -10.37 10.25 -4.10
C SER A 79 -9.82 9.76 -2.75
N LEU A 80 -10.66 9.71 -1.72
CA LEU A 80 -10.30 9.22 -0.39
C LEU A 80 -9.95 7.74 -0.43
N TYR A 81 -10.74 6.92 -1.10
CA TYR A 81 -10.48 5.49 -1.25
C TYR A 81 -9.12 5.24 -1.91
N LYS A 82 -8.80 5.95 -3.00
CA LYS A 82 -7.50 5.87 -3.66
C LYS A 82 -6.35 6.37 -2.78
N ALA A 83 -6.59 7.43 -2.00
CA ALA A 83 -5.62 7.96 -1.06
C ALA A 83 -5.27 6.96 0.05
N LEU A 84 -6.27 6.28 0.62
CA LEU A 84 -6.10 5.25 1.64
C LEU A 84 -5.37 4.00 1.10
N ARG A 85 -5.49 3.71 -0.21
CA ARG A 85 -4.73 2.64 -0.88
C ARG A 85 -3.30 3.03 -1.28
N GLY A 86 -2.92 4.29 -1.09
CA GLY A 86 -1.59 4.77 -1.48
C GLY A 86 -1.38 4.84 -3.00
N GLU A 87 -2.45 5.04 -3.77
CA GLU A 87 -2.32 5.20 -5.23
C GLU A 87 -1.57 6.50 -5.58
N ALA A 88 -0.74 6.46 -6.62
CA ALA A 88 0.08 7.61 -7.03
C ALA A 88 -0.74 8.74 -7.68
N SER A 89 -1.95 8.47 -8.18
CA SER A 89 -2.80 9.45 -8.88
C SER A 89 -4.30 9.12 -8.74
N CYS A 90 -5.14 10.16 -8.64
CA CYS A 90 -6.61 10.01 -8.65
C CYS A 90 -7.15 9.56 -10.02
N GLY A 91 -6.50 10.00 -11.11
CA GLY A 91 -7.01 9.86 -12.50
C GLY A 91 -8.16 10.84 -12.83
N CYS A 92 -8.58 11.65 -11.86
CA CYS A 92 -9.75 12.53 -11.93
C CYS A 92 -9.55 13.72 -12.88
N LEU A 93 -8.31 14.07 -13.25
CA LEU A 93 -7.97 15.08 -14.26
C LEU A 93 -7.37 14.47 -15.53
N GLY A 94 -7.65 13.20 -15.81
CA GLY A 94 -7.10 12.50 -16.97
C GLY A 94 -5.57 12.35 -16.87
N ALA A 95 -4.85 12.78 -17.92
CA ALA A 95 -3.40 12.63 -18.05
C ALA A 95 -2.58 13.35 -16.96
N VAL A 96 -3.17 14.34 -16.27
CA VAL A 96 -2.49 15.10 -15.21
C VAL A 96 -2.49 14.29 -13.91
N LYS A 97 -1.30 13.79 -13.54
CA LYS A 97 -1.10 13.05 -12.29
C LYS A 97 -1.25 13.98 -11.10
N THR A 98 -2.35 13.82 -10.37
CA THR A 98 -2.66 14.58 -9.16
C THR A 98 -2.75 13.63 -7.96
N PRO A 99 -2.02 13.92 -6.85
CA PRO A 99 -2.10 13.08 -5.67
C PRO A 99 -3.54 12.97 -5.16
N PRO A 100 -4.04 11.76 -4.81
CA PRO A 100 -5.43 11.58 -4.38
C PRO A 100 -5.84 12.46 -3.19
N TRP A 101 -4.92 12.72 -2.25
CA TRP A 101 -5.18 13.63 -1.11
C TRP A 101 -5.49 15.07 -1.53
N VAL A 102 -4.87 15.57 -2.60
CA VAL A 102 -5.12 16.93 -3.11
C VAL A 102 -6.52 17.00 -3.72
N MET A 103 -6.90 15.99 -4.51
CA MET A 103 -8.25 15.92 -5.10
C MET A 103 -9.33 15.78 -4.03
N PHE A 104 -9.11 14.92 -3.03
CA PHE A 104 -10.03 14.78 -1.90
C PHE A 104 -10.25 16.12 -1.16
N ALA A 105 -9.17 16.87 -0.89
CA ALA A 105 -9.27 18.18 -0.25
C ALA A 105 -9.99 19.20 -1.12
N LEU A 106 -9.73 19.20 -2.43
CA LEU A 106 -10.42 20.06 -3.41
C LEU A 106 -11.92 19.75 -3.42
N ASP A 107 -12.31 18.49 -3.56
CA ASP A 107 -13.71 18.05 -3.62
C ASP A 107 -14.46 18.40 -2.32
N CYS A 108 -13.86 18.14 -1.15
CA CYS A 108 -14.42 18.56 0.14
C CYS A 108 -14.62 20.08 0.23
N GLY A 109 -13.64 20.85 -0.25
CA GLY A 109 -13.71 22.31 -0.29
C GLY A 109 -14.83 22.80 -1.20
N ILE A 110 -15.06 22.15 -2.34
CA ILE A 110 -16.16 22.46 -3.27
C ILE A 110 -17.52 22.14 -2.64
N VAL A 111 -17.67 20.97 -2.02
CA VAL A 111 -18.90 20.58 -1.31
C VAL A 111 -19.23 21.60 -0.21
N LEU A 112 -18.23 21.95 0.61
CA LEU A 112 -18.41 22.95 1.67
C LEU A 112 -18.80 24.31 1.09
N CYS A 113 -18.14 24.77 0.01
CA CYS A 113 -18.49 26.01 -0.68
C CYS A 113 -19.95 26.01 -1.18
N LEU A 114 -20.41 24.90 -1.79
CA LEU A 114 -21.79 24.78 -2.29
C LEU A 114 -22.81 24.77 -1.14
N LEU A 115 -22.49 24.16 -0.01
CA LEU A 115 -23.36 24.12 1.18
C LEU A 115 -23.44 25.48 1.88
N LEU A 116 -22.33 26.23 1.94
CA LEU A 116 -22.26 27.55 2.58
C LEU A 116 -22.88 28.64 1.70
N VAL A 117 -22.64 28.59 0.38
CA VAL A 117 -23.09 29.61 -0.57
C VAL A 117 -24.44 29.21 -1.17
N ARG A 118 -25.46 29.09 -0.31
CA ARG A 118 -26.81 28.71 -0.76
C ARG A 118 -27.38 29.75 -1.74
N PRO A 119 -27.92 29.32 -2.90
CA PRO A 119 -28.58 30.23 -3.82
C PRO A 119 -29.81 30.84 -3.15
N ARG A 120 -29.82 32.16 -2.99
CA ARG A 120 -31.02 32.89 -2.57
C ARG A 120 -32.04 32.76 -3.69
N SER A 121 -33.14 32.07 -3.44
CA SER A 121 -34.29 32.12 -4.34
C SER A 121 -34.77 33.55 -4.39
N ALA A 122 -34.56 34.20 -5.53
CA ALA A 122 -35.36 35.36 -5.90
C ALA A 122 -36.81 34.86 -6.00
N ARG A 123 -37.56 34.94 -4.89
CA ARG A 123 -39.00 34.73 -4.89
C ARG A 123 -39.60 35.85 -5.73
N GLY A 124 -40.12 35.52 -6.91
CA GLY A 124 -41.11 36.36 -7.59
C GLY A 124 -40.80 36.82 -9.01
N GLU A 125 -39.57 36.69 -9.53
CA GLU A 125 -39.34 36.99 -10.94
C GLU A 125 -39.75 35.78 -11.81
N VAL A 126 -40.98 35.84 -12.30
CA VAL A 126 -41.48 34.97 -13.37
C VAL A 126 -40.45 35.01 -14.52
N PRO A 127 -39.96 33.85 -15.01
CA PRO A 127 -38.88 33.79 -16.00
C PRO A 127 -39.37 34.29 -17.37
N GLY A 128 -39.40 35.61 -17.55
CA GLY A 128 -39.75 36.24 -18.82
C GLY A 128 -38.64 36.04 -19.84
N ARG A 129 -38.95 35.36 -20.96
CA ARG A 129 -38.19 35.23 -22.24
C ARG A 129 -36.76 34.64 -22.15
N SER A 130 -36.01 34.88 -21.07
CA SER A 130 -34.65 34.42 -20.76
C SER A 130 -34.54 32.92 -20.53
N ALA A 131 -35.53 32.28 -19.91
CA ALA A 131 -35.49 30.83 -19.68
C ALA A 131 -35.54 30.02 -21.00
N LYS A 132 -36.31 30.48 -21.99
CA LYS A 132 -36.33 29.86 -23.33
C LYS A 132 -34.96 29.97 -24.02
N VAL A 133 -34.29 31.12 -23.91
CA VAL A 133 -32.94 31.32 -24.46
C VAL A 133 -31.92 30.44 -23.74
N ARG A 134 -32.00 30.30 -22.41
CA ARG A 134 -31.12 29.41 -21.64
C ARG A 134 -31.33 27.93 -21.96
N TRP A 135 -32.58 27.50 -22.15
CA TRP A 135 -32.89 26.14 -22.62
C TRP A 135 -32.44 25.90 -24.06
N LEU A 136 -32.58 26.89 -24.95
CA LEU A 136 -32.04 26.82 -26.31
C LEU A 136 -30.51 26.72 -26.32
N LEU A 137 -29.81 27.47 -25.46
CA LEU A 137 -28.35 27.39 -25.34
C LEU A 137 -27.89 26.05 -24.76
N LEU A 138 -28.62 25.47 -23.80
CA LEU A 138 -28.34 24.13 -23.28
C LEU A 138 -28.65 23.04 -24.30
N GLY A 139 -29.77 23.14 -25.01
CA GLY A 139 -30.12 22.22 -26.10
C GLY A 139 -29.11 22.29 -27.24
N ALA A 140 -28.74 23.48 -27.68
CA ALA A 140 -27.70 23.69 -28.70
C ALA A 140 -26.32 23.21 -28.21
N GLY A 141 -25.98 23.43 -26.95
CA GLY A 141 -24.75 22.92 -26.34
C GLY A 141 -24.73 21.40 -26.25
N ALA A 142 -25.84 20.76 -25.88
CA ALA A 142 -25.99 19.31 -25.83
C ALA A 142 -25.98 18.68 -27.23
N ILE A 143 -26.58 19.32 -28.23
CA ILE A 143 -26.54 18.88 -29.63
C ILE A 143 -25.14 19.07 -30.21
N ALA A 144 -24.47 20.20 -29.96
CA ALA A 144 -23.11 20.43 -30.38
C ALA A 144 -22.15 19.45 -29.70
N LEU A 145 -22.36 19.13 -28.42
CA LEU A 145 -21.60 18.11 -27.71
C LEU A 145 -21.89 16.72 -28.25
N GLY A 146 -23.15 16.35 -28.47
CA GLY A 146 -23.52 15.07 -29.08
C GLY A 146 -22.98 14.95 -30.51
N GLY A 147 -22.88 16.07 -31.23
CA GLY A 147 -22.23 16.16 -32.53
C GLY A 147 -20.71 16.04 -32.44
N VAL A 148 -20.05 16.69 -31.49
CA VAL A 148 -18.59 16.57 -31.26
C VAL A 148 -18.23 15.19 -30.76
N VAL A 149 -18.99 14.62 -29.82
CA VAL A 149 -18.85 13.25 -29.33
C VAL A 149 -19.18 12.27 -30.44
N GLY A 150 -20.23 12.50 -31.23
CA GLY A 150 -20.59 11.70 -32.40
C GLY A 150 -19.52 11.73 -33.48
N VAL A 151 -18.97 12.90 -33.79
CA VAL A 151 -17.85 13.09 -34.73
C VAL A 151 -16.57 12.49 -34.15
N LEU A 152 -16.30 12.62 -32.86
CA LEU A 152 -15.20 11.91 -32.21
C LEU A 152 -15.45 10.40 -32.22
N TYR A 153 -16.69 9.93 -32.13
CA TYR A 153 -17.06 8.51 -32.25
C TYR A 153 -16.89 7.99 -33.68
N THR A 154 -17.22 8.77 -34.70
CA THR A 154 -17.05 8.37 -36.10
C THR A 154 -15.61 8.52 -36.54
N VAL A 155 -14.94 9.63 -36.21
CA VAL A 155 -13.52 9.85 -36.48
C VAL A 155 -12.69 8.84 -35.71
N ALA A 156 -12.94 8.63 -34.41
CA ALA A 156 -12.23 7.60 -33.65
C ALA A 156 -12.66 6.17 -34.04
N GLY A 157 -13.91 5.97 -34.45
CA GLY A 157 -14.40 4.69 -34.96
C GLY A 157 -13.74 4.29 -36.28
N GLU A 158 -13.42 5.26 -37.14
CA GLU A 158 -12.74 5.03 -38.42
C GLU A 158 -11.20 5.08 -38.32
N THR A 159 -10.62 5.83 -37.36
CA THR A 159 -9.15 5.84 -37.14
C THR A 159 -8.63 4.84 -36.11
N PHE A 160 -9.46 4.28 -35.22
CA PHE A 160 -9.01 3.33 -34.18
C PHE A 160 -9.57 1.92 -34.34
N SER A 161 -9.97 1.53 -35.56
CA SER A 161 -10.44 0.18 -35.84
C SER A 161 -9.34 -0.89 -35.89
N GLU A 162 -8.09 -0.54 -35.58
CA GLU A 162 -7.07 -1.52 -35.23
C GLU A 162 -6.80 -1.39 -33.73
N VAL A 163 -7.66 -2.00 -32.92
CA VAL A 163 -7.21 -2.48 -31.60
C VAL A 163 -5.97 -3.31 -31.92
N PRO A 164 -4.76 -2.92 -31.47
CA PRO A 164 -3.55 -3.64 -31.83
C PRO A 164 -3.78 -5.09 -31.47
N GLN A 165 -3.72 -5.94 -32.49
CA GLN A 165 -4.10 -7.34 -32.39
C GLN A 165 -3.38 -7.93 -31.17
N GLN A 166 -4.17 -8.37 -30.20
CA GLN A 166 -3.65 -8.84 -28.93
C GLN A 166 -3.45 -10.35 -29.01
N PHE A 167 -2.19 -10.77 -28.94
CA PHE A 167 -1.81 -12.18 -28.96
C PHE A 167 -1.43 -12.61 -27.55
N VAL A 168 -2.14 -13.60 -26.99
CA VAL A 168 -1.85 -14.14 -25.66
C VAL A 168 -1.04 -15.42 -25.79
N HIS A 169 0.08 -15.47 -25.07
CA HIS A 169 1.06 -16.56 -25.09
C HIS A 169 1.18 -17.14 -23.69
N ALA A 170 0.92 -18.44 -23.54
CA ALA A 170 1.18 -19.14 -22.30
C ALA A 170 2.68 -19.49 -22.22
N ALA A 171 3.38 -18.95 -21.24
CA ALA A 171 4.73 -19.36 -20.90
C ALA A 171 4.69 -20.47 -19.84
N PRO A 172 5.67 -21.40 -19.87
CA PRO A 172 5.71 -22.48 -18.89
C PRO A 172 5.80 -21.91 -17.47
N PRO A 173 5.17 -22.56 -16.49
CA PRO A 173 5.30 -22.16 -15.11
C PRO A 173 6.72 -22.42 -14.62
N VAL A 174 7.16 -21.60 -13.66
CA VAL A 174 8.48 -21.72 -13.05
C VAL A 174 8.36 -22.15 -11.60
N PHE A 175 9.27 -23.02 -11.17
CA PHE A 175 9.42 -23.46 -9.80
C PHE A 175 10.79 -23.04 -9.29
N GLY A 176 10.89 -22.59 -8.04
CA GLY A 176 12.16 -22.13 -7.52
C GLY A 176 12.14 -21.58 -6.11
N ILE A 177 13.28 -21.03 -5.71
CA ILE A 177 13.50 -20.34 -4.44
C ILE A 177 14.01 -18.94 -4.76
N GLY A 178 13.44 -17.94 -4.10
CA GLY A 178 13.87 -16.56 -4.29
C GLY A 178 13.45 -16.02 -5.66
N ASP A 179 14.40 -15.40 -6.33
CA ASP A 179 14.15 -14.62 -7.54
C ASP A 179 14.09 -15.56 -8.75
N MET A 180 12.89 -15.77 -9.28
CA MET A 180 12.63 -16.67 -10.41
C MET A 180 12.52 -15.87 -11.71
N VAL A 181 13.10 -16.40 -12.79
CA VAL A 181 13.02 -15.79 -14.12
C VAL A 181 12.32 -16.74 -15.08
N VAL A 182 11.23 -16.28 -15.69
CA VAL A 182 10.56 -16.99 -16.77
C VAL A 182 11.13 -16.48 -18.09
N LYS A 183 11.63 -17.37 -18.92
CA LYS A 183 12.05 -17.05 -20.29
C LYS A 183 11.08 -17.70 -21.25
N CYS A 184 10.52 -16.93 -22.18
CA CYS A 184 9.70 -17.46 -23.26
C CYS A 184 10.10 -16.85 -24.60
N SER A 185 9.94 -17.65 -25.65
CA SER A 185 10.22 -17.26 -27.02
C SER A 185 8.89 -17.30 -27.78
N VAL A 186 8.40 -16.13 -28.17
CA VAL A 186 7.13 -15.98 -28.88
C VAL A 186 7.43 -15.82 -30.37
N PRO A 187 6.89 -16.68 -31.26
CA PRO A 187 7.07 -16.52 -32.70
C PRO A 187 6.31 -15.28 -33.19
N ILE A 188 6.97 -14.48 -34.02
CA ILE A 188 6.44 -13.26 -34.64
C ILE A 188 6.59 -13.42 -36.14
N ARG A 189 5.47 -13.47 -36.86
CA ARG A 189 5.45 -13.61 -38.32
C ARG A 189 4.99 -12.32 -38.97
N ASN A 190 5.65 -11.91 -40.05
CA ASN A 190 5.16 -10.85 -40.89
C ASN A 190 4.10 -11.39 -41.86
N ASP A 191 2.83 -11.28 -41.49
CA ASP A 191 1.71 -11.69 -42.35
C ASP A 191 1.33 -10.63 -43.41
N SER A 192 2.05 -9.50 -43.48
CA SER A 192 1.81 -8.47 -44.50
C SER A 192 2.54 -8.77 -45.81
N ASN A 193 2.09 -8.15 -46.90
CA ASN A 193 2.69 -8.27 -48.23
C ASN A 193 3.91 -7.35 -48.45
N ALA A 194 4.33 -6.61 -47.42
CA ALA A 194 5.48 -5.71 -47.45
C ALA A 194 6.45 -6.02 -46.28
N PRO A 195 7.74 -5.72 -46.41
CA PRO A 195 8.68 -5.84 -45.29
C PRO A 195 8.23 -5.02 -44.07
N VAL A 196 8.39 -5.56 -42.87
CA VAL A 196 8.11 -4.87 -41.60
C VAL A 196 9.43 -4.61 -40.90
N ARG A 197 9.73 -3.34 -40.62
CA ARG A 197 10.87 -2.95 -39.78
C ARG A 197 10.38 -2.43 -38.43
N PHE A 198 10.68 -3.15 -37.37
CA PHE A 198 10.38 -2.76 -35.99
C PHE A 198 11.32 -1.63 -35.55
N SER A 199 10.77 -0.57 -34.97
CA SER A 199 11.50 0.58 -34.43
C SER A 199 11.67 0.49 -32.92
N HIS A 200 10.65 0.01 -32.21
CA HIS A 200 10.63 -0.06 -30.75
C HIS A 200 9.97 -1.33 -30.22
N ILE A 201 10.44 -1.74 -29.04
CA ILE A 201 9.89 -2.83 -28.23
C ILE A 201 9.61 -2.24 -26.85
N ARG A 202 8.33 -2.20 -26.45
CA ARG A 202 7.89 -1.55 -25.20
C ARG A 202 7.28 -2.59 -24.25
N PRO A 203 8.00 -3.08 -23.23
CA PRO A 203 7.42 -3.92 -22.19
C PRO A 203 6.46 -3.09 -21.32
N SER A 204 5.37 -3.71 -20.85
CA SER A 204 4.34 -3.06 -20.03
C SER A 204 4.73 -2.94 -18.55
N CYS A 205 5.81 -3.60 -18.12
CA CYS A 205 6.26 -3.69 -16.73
C CYS A 205 7.78 -3.58 -16.65
N GLY A 206 8.31 -2.88 -15.63
CA GLY A 206 9.75 -2.85 -15.33
C GLY A 206 10.32 -4.20 -14.87
N CYS A 207 9.46 -5.16 -14.55
CA CYS A 207 9.81 -6.54 -14.21
C CYS A 207 10.13 -7.42 -15.43
N SER A 208 10.01 -6.89 -16.65
CA SER A 208 10.20 -7.66 -17.88
C SER A 208 11.20 -7.02 -18.82
N ARG A 209 11.95 -7.88 -19.52
CA ARG A 209 12.80 -7.50 -20.64
C ARG A 209 12.31 -8.21 -21.88
N ALA A 210 12.29 -7.52 -23.00
CA ALA A 210 11.88 -8.08 -24.27
C ALA A 210 12.90 -7.71 -25.34
N ARG A 211 13.27 -8.68 -26.17
CA ARG A 211 14.16 -8.47 -27.32
C ARG A 211 13.64 -9.26 -28.52
N LEU A 212 13.72 -8.68 -29.70
CA LEU A 212 13.41 -9.36 -30.96
C LEU A 212 14.71 -9.84 -31.58
N ARG A 213 14.76 -11.09 -32.06
CA ARG A 213 15.99 -11.61 -32.70
C ARG A 213 16.36 -10.87 -33.97
N GLN A 214 15.35 -10.43 -34.73
CA GLN A 214 15.52 -9.71 -35.97
C GLN A 214 14.53 -8.55 -36.03
N MET A 215 15.02 -7.34 -36.28
CA MET A 215 14.20 -6.12 -36.29
C MET A 215 13.54 -5.85 -37.66
N GLU A 216 13.80 -6.65 -38.69
CA GLU A 216 13.25 -6.47 -40.03
C GLU A 216 12.82 -7.82 -40.61
N LEU A 217 11.58 -7.96 -41.05
CA LEU A 217 11.03 -9.21 -41.58
C LEU A 217 10.48 -9.00 -42.98
N ALA A 218 10.93 -9.80 -43.94
CA ALA A 218 10.32 -9.90 -45.26
C ALA A 218 8.88 -10.47 -45.17
N PRO A 219 8.03 -10.28 -46.20
CA PRO A 219 6.71 -10.89 -46.26
C PRO A 219 6.77 -12.42 -46.01
N GLY A 220 6.00 -12.90 -45.04
CA GLY A 220 5.94 -14.31 -44.65
C GLY A 220 7.08 -14.81 -43.75
N GLU A 221 8.12 -14.00 -43.51
CA GLU A 221 9.25 -14.34 -42.63
C GLU A 221 8.84 -14.35 -41.14
N GLU A 222 9.51 -15.17 -40.35
CA GLU A 222 9.28 -15.32 -38.91
C GLU A 222 10.55 -14.99 -38.12
N THR A 223 10.37 -14.35 -36.96
CA THR A 223 11.39 -14.16 -35.93
C THR A 223 10.85 -14.51 -34.55
N PHE A 224 11.66 -14.34 -33.51
CA PHE A 224 11.27 -14.62 -32.14
C PHE A 224 11.39 -13.38 -31.26
N LEU A 225 10.30 -13.09 -30.54
CA LEU A 225 10.26 -12.18 -29.42
C LEU A 225 10.62 -12.95 -28.14
N GLU A 226 11.83 -12.71 -27.65
CA GLU A 226 12.31 -13.30 -26.40
C GLU A 226 11.91 -12.38 -25.23
N VAL A 227 11.07 -12.89 -24.35
CA VAL A 227 10.59 -12.18 -23.17
C VAL A 227 11.14 -12.87 -21.93
N GLU A 228 11.80 -12.08 -21.08
CA GLU A 228 12.22 -12.48 -19.74
C GLU A 228 11.35 -11.77 -18.72
N VAL A 229 10.71 -12.52 -17.83
CA VAL A 229 9.84 -11.99 -16.77
C VAL A 229 10.45 -12.35 -15.42
N GLN A 230 10.81 -11.31 -14.65
CA GLN A 230 11.22 -11.44 -13.26
C GLN A 230 9.97 -11.64 -12.39
N MET A 231 9.94 -12.78 -11.69
CA MET A 231 8.87 -13.14 -10.77
C MET A 231 9.28 -12.84 -9.34
N THR A 232 8.30 -12.45 -8.52
CA THR A 232 8.52 -12.20 -7.09
C THR A 232 8.70 -13.51 -6.33
N ARG A 233 9.39 -13.45 -5.19
CA ARG A 233 9.65 -14.60 -4.32
C ARG A 233 8.40 -15.33 -3.84
N ASP A 234 7.27 -14.60 -3.71
CA ASP A 234 5.97 -15.17 -3.34
C ASP A 234 5.28 -15.94 -4.45
N GLY A 235 5.81 -15.86 -5.67
CA GLY A 235 5.23 -16.44 -6.87
C GLY A 235 3.86 -15.86 -7.24
N GLY A 236 3.03 -16.71 -7.84
CA GLY A 236 1.69 -16.36 -8.33
C GLY A 236 1.62 -16.14 -9.84
N LYS A 237 0.40 -15.85 -10.32
CA LYS A 237 0.14 -15.61 -11.73
C LYS A 237 0.65 -14.24 -12.15
N ARG A 238 1.24 -14.15 -13.34
CA ARG A 238 1.72 -12.90 -13.93
C ARG A 238 1.26 -12.81 -15.38
N ARG A 239 0.87 -11.61 -15.77
CA ARG A 239 0.49 -11.22 -17.14
C ARG A 239 1.35 -10.02 -17.51
N VAL A 240 2.17 -10.16 -18.54
CA VAL A 240 3.11 -9.13 -19.00
C VAL A 240 2.85 -8.83 -20.46
N GLY A 241 2.57 -7.57 -20.79
CA GLY A 241 2.44 -7.12 -22.17
C GLY A 241 3.77 -6.66 -22.74
N CYS A 242 3.92 -6.82 -24.05
CA CYS A 242 5.00 -6.27 -24.86
C CYS A 242 4.38 -5.72 -26.14
N VAL A 243 4.61 -4.43 -26.41
CA VAL A 243 4.14 -3.78 -27.64
C VAL A 243 5.32 -3.69 -28.61
N LEU A 244 5.14 -4.25 -29.79
CA LEU A 244 6.05 -4.09 -30.92
C LEU A 244 5.52 -2.96 -31.80
N GLU A 245 6.38 -2.01 -32.15
CA GLU A 245 6.04 -0.86 -33.00
C GLU A 245 6.90 -0.90 -34.26
N ALA A 246 6.26 -0.84 -35.42
CA ALA A 246 6.94 -0.72 -36.70
C ALA A 246 7.26 0.74 -37.04
N ALA A 247 8.24 0.93 -37.92
CA ALA A 247 8.64 2.24 -38.43
C ALA A 247 7.53 2.98 -39.20
N ASP A 248 6.54 2.24 -39.70
CA ASP A 248 5.35 2.78 -40.37
C ASP A 248 4.17 3.07 -39.42
N GLY A 249 4.38 2.90 -38.10
CA GLY A 249 3.40 3.19 -37.06
C GLY A 249 2.48 2.02 -36.69
N ARG A 250 2.52 0.88 -37.39
CA ARG A 250 1.76 -0.32 -36.99
C ARG A 250 2.23 -0.85 -35.64
N GLN A 251 1.29 -1.38 -34.85
CA GLN A 251 1.58 -1.90 -33.52
C GLN A 251 0.96 -3.29 -33.29
N TRP A 252 1.73 -4.16 -32.62
CA TRP A 252 1.28 -5.49 -32.19
C TRP A 252 1.43 -5.63 -30.68
N SER A 253 0.42 -6.18 -30.01
CA SER A 253 0.43 -6.39 -28.57
C SER A 253 0.57 -7.88 -28.25
N HIS A 254 1.70 -8.28 -27.67
CA HIS A 254 1.94 -9.64 -27.23
C HIS A 254 1.86 -9.70 -25.71
N VAL A 255 1.01 -10.56 -25.17
CA VAL A 255 0.86 -10.78 -23.73
C VAL A 255 1.38 -12.15 -23.37
N VAL A 256 2.32 -12.21 -22.44
CA VAL A 256 2.84 -13.44 -21.86
C VAL A 256 2.16 -13.69 -20.52
N GLU A 257 1.54 -14.86 -20.37
CA GLU A 257 0.92 -15.34 -19.14
C GLU A 257 1.74 -16.49 -18.56
N THR A 258 2.08 -16.42 -17.28
CA THR A 258 2.85 -17.45 -16.58
C THR A 258 2.47 -17.50 -15.10
N VAL A 259 2.89 -18.57 -14.42
CA VAL A 259 2.72 -18.75 -12.98
C VAL A 259 4.04 -19.17 -12.36
N ALA A 260 4.40 -18.55 -11.23
CA ALA A 260 5.52 -19.00 -10.41
C ALA A 260 5.03 -19.74 -9.17
N TYR A 261 5.60 -20.92 -8.92
CA TYR A 261 5.33 -21.76 -7.75
C TYR A 261 6.60 -21.87 -6.91
N PRO A 262 6.76 -21.06 -5.84
CA PRO A 262 7.91 -21.21 -4.97
C PRO A 262 7.82 -22.56 -4.27
N TYR A 263 8.96 -23.25 -4.09
CA TYR A 263 8.97 -24.58 -3.47
C TYR A 263 8.36 -24.58 -2.05
N LEU A 264 8.38 -23.43 -1.38
CA LEU A 264 7.69 -23.17 -0.12
C LEU A 264 6.97 -21.82 -0.19
N GLN A 265 5.66 -21.80 0.11
CA GLN A 265 4.81 -20.61 0.15
C GLN A 265 3.98 -20.55 1.43
N PHE A 266 3.93 -19.42 2.12
CA PHE A 266 2.97 -19.23 3.22
C PHE A 266 1.56 -18.98 2.64
N ALA A 267 0.53 -19.67 3.15
CA ALA A 267 -0.81 -19.66 2.55
C ALA A 267 -1.42 -18.26 2.44
N ASP A 268 -1.24 -17.43 3.47
CA ASP A 268 -1.78 -16.06 3.50
C ASP A 268 -0.83 -15.05 2.86
N ARG A 269 0.32 -15.48 2.32
CA ARG A 269 1.45 -14.62 1.90
C ARG A 269 1.94 -13.66 2.99
N LEU A 270 1.49 -13.87 4.23
CA LEU A 270 1.96 -13.15 5.39
C LEU A 270 3.18 -13.90 5.92
N GLU A 271 4.36 -13.35 5.66
CA GLU A 271 5.61 -13.76 6.34
C GLU A 271 5.65 -13.26 7.80
N ASN A 272 4.49 -12.99 8.41
CA ASN A 272 4.36 -12.56 9.80
C ASN A 272 3.24 -13.33 10.50
N VAL A 273 3.60 -14.11 11.51
CA VAL A 273 2.67 -14.77 12.43
C VAL A 273 2.47 -13.85 13.63
N ALA A 274 1.44 -13.00 13.56
CA ALA A 274 1.11 -12.06 14.63
C ALA A 274 0.20 -12.72 15.68
N PHE A 275 0.59 -12.66 16.95
CA PHE A 275 -0.22 -13.15 18.08
C PHE A 275 -1.06 -12.06 18.75
N GLY A 276 -0.80 -10.79 18.44
CA GLY A 276 -1.48 -9.65 19.05
C GLY A 276 -0.94 -9.32 20.44
N GLU A 277 -1.81 -8.79 21.30
CA GLU A 277 -1.46 -8.47 22.69
C GLU A 277 -1.60 -9.70 23.59
N LEU A 278 -0.58 -9.96 24.40
CA LEU A 278 -0.51 -11.06 25.35
C LEU A 278 -0.22 -10.51 26.76
N ASP A 279 -0.77 -11.16 27.77
CA ASP A 279 -0.40 -10.89 29.16
C ASP A 279 0.94 -11.58 29.50
N PRO A 280 1.74 -11.04 30.44
CA PRO A 280 3.00 -11.69 30.82
C PRO A 280 2.80 -13.12 31.33
N GLY A 281 3.59 -14.05 30.82
CA GLY A 281 3.48 -15.48 31.11
C GLY A 281 2.38 -16.21 30.32
N GLN A 282 1.55 -15.50 29.54
CA GLN A 282 0.51 -16.12 28.72
C GLN A 282 1.14 -17.02 27.65
N ARG A 283 0.58 -18.22 27.50
CA ARG A 283 0.93 -19.15 26.43
C ARG A 283 -0.18 -19.18 25.41
N THR A 284 0.17 -19.01 24.15
CA THR A 284 -0.75 -19.03 23.03
C THR A 284 -0.11 -19.75 21.85
N GLU A 285 -0.94 -20.26 20.94
CA GLU A 285 -0.48 -20.93 19.74
C GLU A 285 -1.31 -20.54 18.52
N ARG A 286 -0.69 -20.61 17.35
CA ARG A 286 -1.31 -20.41 16.05
C ARG A 286 -0.79 -21.46 15.07
N VAL A 287 -1.64 -21.83 14.12
CA VAL A 287 -1.27 -22.74 13.04
C VAL A 287 -0.98 -21.92 11.80
N LEU A 288 0.26 -22.03 11.31
CA LEU A 288 0.71 -21.47 10.06
C LEU A 288 0.60 -22.54 8.97
N ARG A 289 -0.21 -22.26 7.94
CA ARG A 289 -0.32 -23.15 6.78
C ARG A 289 0.75 -22.82 5.74
N VAL A 290 1.53 -23.81 5.37
CA VAL A 290 2.62 -23.72 4.39
C VAL A 290 2.30 -24.62 3.20
N TRP A 291 2.38 -24.10 1.99
CA TRP A 291 2.28 -24.87 0.75
C TRP A 291 3.68 -25.24 0.25
N LEU A 292 3.86 -26.51 -0.05
CA LEU A 292 5.09 -27.07 -0.61
C LEU A 292 4.80 -27.50 -2.04
N HIS A 293 5.60 -27.07 -3.00
CA HIS A 293 5.39 -27.31 -4.43
C HIS A 293 6.51 -28.18 -5.02
N ALA A 294 6.18 -29.03 -5.99
CA ALA A 294 7.15 -29.73 -6.82
C ALA A 294 6.77 -29.67 -8.31
N PRO A 295 7.76 -29.58 -9.22
CA PRO A 295 7.52 -29.55 -10.66
C PRO A 295 7.24 -30.96 -11.19
N GLY A 296 6.26 -31.10 -12.07
CA GLY A 296 5.88 -32.39 -12.67
C GLY A 296 4.81 -33.15 -11.88
N LEU A 297 3.99 -33.91 -12.62
CA LEU A 297 2.81 -34.61 -12.06
C LEU A 297 3.17 -35.81 -11.17
N ASN A 298 4.35 -36.39 -11.35
CA ASN A 298 4.81 -37.57 -10.61
C ASN A 298 5.79 -37.22 -9.49
N SER A 299 6.10 -35.94 -9.31
CA SER A 299 7.07 -35.48 -8.32
C SER A 299 6.41 -35.29 -6.97
N ALA A 300 7.05 -35.76 -5.90
CA ALA A 300 6.59 -35.50 -4.54
C ALA A 300 7.04 -34.11 -4.08
N PRO A 301 6.15 -33.28 -3.49
CA PRO A 301 6.56 -32.02 -2.87
C PRO A 301 7.61 -32.24 -1.77
N PRO A 302 8.53 -31.27 -1.55
CA PRO A 302 9.56 -31.39 -0.50
C PRO A 302 8.93 -31.47 0.90
N THR A 303 9.60 -32.12 1.85
CA THR A 303 9.22 -32.17 3.29
C THR A 303 9.89 -31.02 4.04
N ILE A 304 9.25 -30.57 5.12
CA ILE A 304 9.91 -29.68 6.08
C ILE A 304 10.84 -30.54 6.94
N ILE A 305 12.14 -30.21 6.91
CA ILE A 305 13.18 -30.86 7.74
C ILE A 305 13.15 -30.27 9.15
N SER A 306 13.11 -28.95 9.26
CA SER A 306 13.05 -28.26 10.55
C SER A 306 12.30 -26.95 10.48
N VAL A 307 11.69 -26.56 11.62
CA VAL A 307 11.15 -25.23 11.85
C VAL A 307 11.69 -24.73 13.17
N GLU A 308 12.47 -23.66 13.13
CA GLU A 308 13.21 -23.15 14.29
C GLU A 308 12.94 -21.66 14.49
N SER A 309 13.03 -21.23 15.75
CA SER A 309 13.12 -19.83 16.16
C SER A 309 14.38 -19.69 17.01
N GLY A 310 15.09 -18.58 16.87
CA GLY A 310 16.24 -18.28 17.73
C GLY A 310 15.84 -17.91 19.17
N ASP A 311 14.55 -17.71 19.42
CA ASP A 311 14.02 -17.28 20.71
C ASP A 311 13.45 -18.45 21.53
N PRO A 312 13.90 -18.68 22.78
CA PRO A 312 13.42 -19.77 23.63
C PRO A 312 11.95 -19.65 24.05
N ALA A 313 11.34 -18.47 23.96
CA ALA A 313 9.92 -18.26 24.19
C ALA A 313 9.04 -18.83 23.06
N VAL A 314 9.64 -19.20 21.94
CA VAL A 314 8.94 -19.68 20.75
C VAL A 314 9.28 -21.14 20.48
N VAL A 315 8.25 -21.96 20.34
CA VAL A 315 8.38 -23.35 19.91
C VAL A 315 7.60 -23.55 18.61
N CYS A 316 8.31 -23.96 17.56
CA CYS A 316 7.72 -24.26 16.26
C CYS A 316 7.79 -25.78 16.02
N ARG A 317 6.69 -26.38 15.53
CA ARG A 317 6.65 -27.80 15.15
C ARG A 317 5.76 -28.02 13.95
N VAL A 318 6.15 -28.93 13.07
CA VAL A 318 5.27 -29.43 12.00
C VAL A 318 4.31 -30.43 12.65
N GLU A 319 3.02 -30.18 12.52
CA GLU A 319 1.98 -30.99 13.14
C GLU A 319 1.43 -32.03 12.16
N ARG A 320 1.10 -31.60 10.96
CA ARG A 320 0.41 -32.44 9.97
C ARG A 320 0.79 -32.07 8.55
N TYR A 321 0.83 -33.07 7.69
CA TYR A 321 0.84 -32.89 6.24
C TYR A 321 -0.55 -33.21 5.67
N GLY A 322 -1.01 -32.36 4.76
CA GLY A 322 -2.16 -32.63 3.91
C GLY A 322 -1.81 -33.62 2.78
N PRO A 323 -2.83 -34.08 2.04
CA PRO A 323 -2.60 -34.92 0.86
C PRO A 323 -1.81 -34.16 -0.22
N VAL A 324 -1.18 -34.92 -1.10
CA VAL A 324 -0.58 -34.37 -2.32
C VAL A 324 -1.69 -34.12 -3.35
N GLU A 325 -1.75 -32.90 -3.84
CA GLU A 325 -2.73 -32.42 -4.83
C GLU A 325 -2.01 -32.04 -6.12
N VAL A 326 -2.67 -32.22 -7.26
CA VAL A 326 -2.19 -31.70 -8.55
C VAL A 326 -2.51 -30.20 -8.64
N LEU A 327 -1.57 -29.41 -9.16
CA LEU A 327 -1.79 -27.98 -9.39
C LEU A 327 -2.89 -27.73 -10.43
N PRO A 328 -3.61 -26.60 -10.36
CA PRO A 328 -4.72 -26.32 -11.28
C PRO A 328 -4.32 -26.31 -12.77
N ASP A 329 -3.09 -25.92 -13.08
CA ASP A 329 -2.52 -25.91 -14.42
C ASP A 329 -1.82 -27.23 -14.80
N ARG A 330 -1.89 -28.24 -13.93
CA ARG A 330 -1.28 -29.56 -14.10
C ARG A 330 0.24 -29.54 -14.31
N SER A 331 0.90 -28.45 -13.91
CA SER A 331 2.35 -28.29 -14.07
C SER A 331 3.18 -28.99 -13.02
N GLY A 332 2.55 -29.38 -11.91
CA GLY A 332 3.22 -29.96 -10.77
C GLY A 332 2.24 -30.42 -9.71
N THR A 333 2.79 -30.73 -8.55
CA THR A 333 2.03 -31.14 -7.38
C THR A 333 2.28 -30.15 -6.24
N ARG A 334 1.38 -30.16 -5.26
CA ARG A 334 1.53 -29.42 -4.02
C ARG A 334 1.04 -30.22 -2.82
N ARG A 335 1.48 -29.86 -1.63
CA ARG A 335 0.85 -30.30 -0.38
C ARG A 335 0.88 -29.20 0.66
N ALA A 336 -0.11 -29.20 1.55
CA ALA A 336 -0.09 -28.33 2.72
C ALA A 336 0.70 -28.99 3.86
N ALA A 337 1.40 -28.18 4.65
CA ALA A 337 1.93 -28.52 5.95
C ALA A 337 1.39 -27.53 6.99
N GLU A 338 0.92 -28.04 8.12
CA GLU A 338 0.48 -27.26 9.27
C GLU A 338 1.65 -27.13 10.24
N VAL A 339 2.15 -25.91 10.40
CA VAL A 339 3.24 -25.56 11.31
C VAL A 339 2.61 -24.88 12.53
N ARG A 340 2.60 -25.56 13.66
CA ARG A 340 2.14 -24.99 14.93
C ARG A 340 3.26 -24.15 15.54
N VAL A 341 2.97 -22.86 15.72
CA VAL A 341 3.85 -21.90 16.39
C VAL A 341 3.25 -21.60 17.75
N ARG A 342 4.00 -21.86 18.83
CA ARG A 342 3.61 -21.55 20.20
C ARG A 342 4.52 -20.45 20.75
N VAL A 343 3.91 -19.45 21.38
CA VAL A 343 4.60 -18.36 22.06
C VAL A 343 4.27 -18.42 23.54
N ALA A 344 5.30 -18.31 24.38
CA ALA A 344 5.17 -18.07 25.82
C ALA A 344 5.64 -16.64 26.11
N ALA A 345 4.69 -15.72 26.29
CA ALA A 345 5.00 -14.32 26.55
C ALA A 345 5.94 -14.20 27.75
N SER A 346 7.10 -13.56 27.55
CA SER A 346 8.05 -13.29 28.62
C SER A 346 7.48 -12.27 29.61
N GLY A 347 8.19 -12.06 30.72
CA GLY A 347 7.87 -10.98 31.64
C GLY A 347 8.22 -9.58 31.10
N GLU A 348 8.95 -9.49 29.99
CA GLU A 348 9.36 -8.21 29.42
C GLU A 348 8.21 -7.60 28.59
N SER A 349 7.63 -6.51 29.09
CA SER A 349 6.56 -5.79 28.40
C SER A 349 7.07 -5.09 27.13
N GLY A 350 6.21 -4.98 26.12
CA GLY A 350 6.49 -4.27 24.88
C GLY A 350 6.37 -5.16 23.64
N PRO A 351 6.70 -4.62 22.46
CA PRO A 351 6.67 -5.37 21.21
C PRO A 351 7.84 -6.35 21.14
N HIS A 352 7.55 -7.57 20.72
CA HIS A 352 8.51 -8.62 20.42
C HIS A 352 8.33 -9.03 18.96
N ALA A 353 9.45 -9.19 18.26
CA ALA A 353 9.48 -9.69 16.89
C ALA A 353 10.74 -10.53 16.72
N VAL A 354 10.56 -11.82 16.45
CA VAL A 354 11.66 -12.78 16.34
C VAL A 354 11.59 -13.53 15.01
N PRO A 355 12.75 -13.81 14.38
CA PRO A 355 12.77 -14.56 13.14
C PRO A 355 12.52 -16.05 13.40
N GLY A 356 11.64 -16.64 12.59
CA GLY A 356 11.52 -18.08 12.41
C GLY A 356 12.10 -18.51 11.07
N CYS A 357 12.58 -19.74 10.96
CA CYS A 357 13.11 -20.32 9.73
C CYS A 357 12.50 -21.70 9.48
N VAL A 358 12.01 -21.93 8.27
CA VAL A 358 11.55 -23.24 7.80
C VAL A 358 12.56 -23.79 6.81
N ARG A 359 13.18 -24.94 7.12
CA ARG A 359 14.06 -25.67 6.20
C ARG A 359 13.31 -26.84 5.59
N PHE A 360 13.48 -27.06 4.29
CA PHE A 360 12.80 -28.12 3.56
C PHE A 360 13.75 -28.83 2.58
N ALA A 361 13.47 -30.10 2.29
CA ALA A 361 14.16 -30.87 1.27
C ALA A 361 13.27 -31.92 0.61
N GLY A 362 13.65 -32.34 -0.59
CA GLY A 362 13.02 -33.37 -1.41
C GLY A 362 13.97 -33.78 -2.53
N GLU A 363 13.45 -34.48 -3.54
CA GLU A 363 14.24 -34.96 -4.68
C GLU A 363 14.90 -33.79 -5.44
N GLY A 364 16.21 -33.59 -5.22
CA GLY A 364 16.99 -32.52 -5.85
C GLY A 364 16.60 -31.09 -5.43
N ILE A 365 15.68 -30.94 -4.48
CA ILE A 365 15.16 -29.65 -4.01
C ILE A 365 15.51 -29.50 -2.54
N SER A 366 16.19 -28.43 -2.16
CA SER A 366 16.35 -28.05 -0.76
C SER A 366 16.42 -26.54 -0.64
N GLY A 367 16.05 -26.05 0.55
CA GLY A 367 16.21 -24.64 0.85
C GLY A 367 15.59 -24.26 2.18
N GLU A 368 15.56 -22.96 2.42
CA GLU A 368 15.02 -22.40 3.63
C GLU A 368 14.22 -21.13 3.33
N ARG A 369 13.28 -20.81 4.21
CA ARG A 369 12.49 -19.59 4.15
C ARG A 369 12.28 -19.03 5.55
N SER A 370 12.60 -17.75 5.71
CA SER A 370 12.37 -17.03 6.96
C SER A 370 10.95 -16.48 7.03
N PHE A 371 10.45 -16.34 8.24
CA PHE A 371 9.22 -15.63 8.58
C PHE A 371 9.43 -14.89 9.90
N THR A 372 8.55 -13.96 10.22
CA THR A 372 8.56 -13.19 11.47
C THR A 372 7.47 -13.72 12.38
N ILE A 373 7.75 -13.80 13.67
CA ILE A 373 6.77 -14.09 14.72
C ILE A 373 6.69 -12.87 15.61
N SER A 374 5.50 -12.28 15.76
CA SER A 374 5.35 -11.02 16.48
C SER A 374 4.22 -11.05 17.51
N TRP A 375 4.45 -10.39 18.64
CA TRP A 375 3.47 -10.20 19.70
C TRP A 375 3.79 -8.94 20.51
N VAL A 376 2.85 -8.49 21.32
CA VAL A 376 3.06 -7.38 22.26
C VAL A 376 2.73 -7.88 23.65
N VAL A 377 3.67 -7.82 24.58
CA VAL A 377 3.42 -8.14 25.98
C VAL A 377 2.88 -6.90 26.69
N ARG A 378 1.67 -6.99 27.24
CA ARG A 378 1.08 -5.90 28.04
C ARG A 378 1.89 -5.68 29.31
N SER A 379 2.13 -4.41 29.65
CA SER A 379 2.69 -4.09 30.96
C SER A 379 1.60 -4.20 32.02
N ARG A 380 1.86 -4.95 33.08
CA ARG A 380 1.07 -4.94 34.32
C ARG A 380 1.28 -3.67 35.13
N TYR A 381 2.26 -2.84 34.74
CA TYR A 381 2.61 -1.62 35.42
C TYR A 381 2.43 -0.40 34.53
N GLU A 382 1.85 0.64 35.10
CA GLU A 382 1.75 1.97 34.54
C GLU A 382 2.84 2.84 35.16
N LEU A 383 3.71 3.40 34.31
CA LEU A 383 4.72 4.37 34.72
C LEU A 383 4.24 5.78 34.35
N TYR A 384 4.30 6.70 35.31
CA TYR A 384 3.92 8.10 35.11
C TYR A 384 5.05 9.03 35.57
N PRO A 385 5.78 9.67 34.62
CA PRO A 385 5.66 9.53 33.17
C PRO A 385 6.23 8.19 32.65
N ARG A 386 5.76 7.71 31.48
CA ARG A 386 6.27 6.48 30.82
C ARG A 386 7.72 6.63 30.32
N ARG A 387 8.14 7.86 30.04
CA ARG A 387 9.50 8.22 29.62
C ARG A 387 9.88 9.51 30.34
N VAL A 388 11.08 9.54 30.91
CA VAL A 388 11.62 10.75 31.52
C VAL A 388 12.47 11.47 30.48
N HIS A 389 11.93 12.54 29.92
CA HIS A 389 12.70 13.45 29.07
C HIS A 389 13.26 14.59 29.93
N LEU A 390 14.58 14.66 30.03
CA LEU A 390 15.29 15.67 30.82
C LEU A 390 15.48 16.99 30.06
N GLY A 391 15.16 17.02 28.76
CA GLY A 391 15.35 18.19 27.91
C GLY A 391 16.83 18.53 27.76
N SER A 392 17.13 19.83 27.78
CA SER A 392 18.48 20.35 27.72
C SER A 392 19.00 20.71 29.11
N VAL A 393 20.03 20.01 29.57
CA VAL A 393 20.60 20.17 30.91
C VAL A 393 21.95 20.88 30.83
N ALA A 394 22.14 21.98 31.57
CA ALA A 394 23.43 22.66 31.62
C ALA A 394 24.47 21.81 32.37
N LYS A 395 25.69 21.68 31.82
CA LYS A 395 26.77 20.86 32.41
C LYS A 395 27.08 21.18 33.88
N HIS A 396 26.96 22.44 34.27
CA HIS A 396 27.26 22.95 35.61
C HIS A 396 26.02 23.15 36.49
N ALA A 397 24.84 22.72 36.05
CA ALA A 397 23.65 22.78 36.88
C ALA A 397 23.81 21.88 38.11
N SER A 398 23.27 22.32 39.24
CA SER A 398 23.18 21.51 40.45
C SER A 398 22.40 20.21 40.17
N PRO A 399 22.74 19.10 40.85
CA PRO A 399 21.95 17.88 40.75
C PRO A 399 20.48 18.14 41.07
N PHE A 400 19.59 17.50 40.31
CA PHE A 400 18.15 17.67 40.50
C PHE A 400 17.43 16.33 40.48
N ARG A 401 16.20 16.32 40.99
CA ARG A 401 15.40 15.11 41.20
C ARG A 401 14.17 15.06 40.29
N ARG A 402 13.81 13.86 39.84
CA ARG A 402 12.58 13.57 39.09
C ARG A 402 11.88 12.39 39.72
N ARG A 403 10.58 12.56 40.01
CA ARG A 403 9.75 11.48 40.57
C ARG A 403 9.04 10.75 39.44
N VAL A 404 8.98 9.44 39.54
CA VAL A 404 8.21 8.58 38.64
C VAL A 404 7.30 7.70 39.49
N LEU A 405 6.00 7.83 39.25
CA LEU A 405 4.98 6.99 39.86
C LEU A 405 4.91 5.68 39.09
N ILE A 406 4.92 4.57 39.80
CA ILE A 406 4.73 3.23 39.25
C ILE A 406 3.50 2.65 39.92
N ARG A 407 2.50 2.26 39.13
CA ARG A 407 1.25 1.70 39.61
C ARG A 407 1.00 0.35 38.95
N ARG A 408 0.61 -0.65 39.71
CA ARG A 408 0.15 -1.91 39.14
C ARG A 408 -1.27 -1.72 38.60
N ALA A 409 -1.51 -2.11 37.34
CA ALA A 409 -2.77 -1.87 36.63
C ALA A 409 -3.97 -2.57 37.28
N ASP A 410 -3.74 -3.72 37.92
CA ASP A 410 -4.74 -4.47 38.69
C ASP A 410 -4.94 -3.95 40.14
N GLY A 411 -4.18 -2.93 40.56
CA GLY A 411 -4.21 -2.37 41.92
C GLY A 411 -3.56 -3.25 42.99
N GLY A 412 -2.97 -4.40 42.61
CA GLY A 412 -2.30 -5.30 43.54
C GLY A 412 -1.05 -4.69 44.17
N ALA A 413 -0.71 -5.15 45.37
CA ALA A 413 0.55 -4.78 46.00
C ALA A 413 1.75 -5.37 45.23
N PHE A 414 2.88 -4.65 45.24
CA PHE A 414 4.17 -5.12 44.72
C PHE A 414 5.29 -4.38 45.45
N ARG A 415 6.51 -4.91 45.37
CA ARG A 415 7.73 -4.31 45.90
C ARG A 415 8.76 -4.16 44.79
N LEU A 416 9.48 -3.03 44.80
CA LEU A 416 10.68 -2.89 44.00
C LEU A 416 11.85 -3.51 44.76
N VAL A 417 12.47 -4.51 44.16
CA VAL A 417 13.58 -5.29 44.73
C VAL A 417 14.90 -4.57 44.51
N SER A 418 15.12 -4.04 43.30
CA SER A 418 16.33 -3.29 42.97
C SER A 418 16.12 -2.38 41.76
N ALA A 419 17.09 -1.50 41.51
CA ALA A 419 17.16 -0.69 40.31
C ALA A 419 18.57 -0.75 39.72
N ARG A 420 18.66 -0.68 38.39
CA ARG A 420 19.91 -0.59 37.63
C ARG A 420 19.77 0.48 36.57
N GLU A 421 20.75 1.36 36.48
CA GLU A 421 20.79 2.47 35.52
C GLU A 421 21.88 2.22 34.47
N ASP A 422 21.56 2.47 33.20
CA ASP A 422 22.52 2.41 32.11
C ASP A 422 23.00 3.80 31.64
N VAL A 423 22.41 4.89 32.17
CA VAL A 423 22.76 6.28 31.83
C VAL A 423 23.72 6.84 32.87
N PRO A 424 24.98 7.18 32.50
CA PRO A 424 25.91 7.84 33.41
C PRO A 424 25.32 9.12 33.99
N GLY A 425 25.39 9.30 35.30
CA GLY A 425 24.84 10.48 35.98
C GLY A 425 23.35 10.42 36.30
N VAL A 426 22.63 9.33 35.99
CA VAL A 426 21.28 9.07 36.48
C VAL A 426 21.33 7.95 37.50
N ARG A 427 20.73 8.16 38.68
CA ARG A 427 20.65 7.16 39.77
C ARG A 427 19.27 7.15 40.42
N VAL A 428 18.78 5.99 40.83
CA VAL A 428 17.60 5.85 41.68
C VAL A 428 18.03 6.02 43.14
N CYS A 429 17.66 7.13 43.78
CA CYS A 429 18.13 7.45 45.14
C CYS A 429 17.10 7.17 46.24
N ALA A 430 15.82 7.02 45.89
CA ALA A 430 14.78 6.69 46.84
C ALA A 430 13.67 5.87 46.18
N VAL A 431 13.12 4.93 46.95
CA VAL A 431 11.92 4.16 46.63
C VAL A 431 10.95 4.33 47.79
N GLU A 432 9.84 5.03 47.54
CA GLU A 432 8.80 5.29 48.53
C GLU A 432 7.58 4.41 48.22
N PRO A 433 7.03 3.67 49.20
CA PRO A 433 5.76 2.97 48.99
C PRO A 433 4.65 4.01 48.78
N GLY A 434 3.85 3.81 47.73
CA GLY A 434 2.68 4.63 47.45
C GLY A 434 1.39 4.00 47.99
N ALA A 435 0.27 4.70 47.81
CA ALA A 435 -1.05 4.17 48.15
C ALA A 435 -1.49 3.08 47.14
N ARG A 436 -2.19 2.05 47.63
CA ARG A 436 -2.94 1.05 46.82
C ARG A 436 -2.14 0.48 45.64
N GLY A 437 -1.08 -0.28 45.91
CA GLY A 437 -0.34 -0.96 44.84
C GLY A 437 0.45 -0.01 43.94
N SER A 438 0.95 1.10 44.51
CA SER A 438 1.87 2.00 43.82
C SER A 438 3.19 2.15 44.57
N SER A 439 4.23 2.54 43.86
CA SER A 439 5.53 2.94 44.39
C SER A 439 6.00 4.19 43.66
N VAL A 440 6.64 5.11 44.35
CA VAL A 440 7.26 6.29 43.74
C VAL A 440 8.76 6.14 43.81
N ILE A 441 9.42 6.18 42.65
CA ILE A 441 10.88 6.24 42.60
C ILE A 441 11.32 7.69 42.39
N THR A 442 12.45 8.05 42.98
CA THR A 442 13.10 9.33 42.75
C THR A 442 14.41 9.11 42.01
N LEU A 443 14.48 9.64 40.79
CA LEU A 443 15.69 9.71 39.99
C LEU A 443 16.47 10.96 40.38
N GLU A 444 17.73 10.80 40.76
CA GLU A 444 18.70 11.87 40.91
C GLU A 444 19.55 11.98 39.64
N VAL A 445 19.63 13.18 39.10
CA VAL A 445 20.37 13.50 37.88
C VAL A 445 21.55 14.38 38.23
N SER A 446 22.76 13.95 37.89
CA SER A 446 24.03 14.66 38.06
C SER A 446 24.53 15.18 36.70
N PRO A 447 24.26 16.45 36.33
CA PRO A 447 24.53 16.96 34.98
C PRO A 447 25.98 16.86 34.52
N GLY A 448 26.93 17.00 35.44
CA GLY A 448 28.36 16.91 35.16
C GLY A 448 28.79 15.55 34.59
N LEU A 449 28.04 14.48 34.90
CA LEU A 449 28.34 13.11 34.48
C LEU A 449 27.55 12.66 33.24
N LEU A 450 26.56 13.45 32.79
CA LEU A 450 25.76 13.10 31.61
C LEU A 450 26.62 13.20 30.33
N PRO A 451 26.46 12.27 29.37
CA PRO A 451 26.95 12.44 28.00
C PRO A 451 26.32 13.66 27.31
N GLU A 452 26.90 14.13 26.20
CA GLU A 452 26.33 15.26 25.45
C GLU A 452 24.92 14.94 24.94
N VAL A 453 24.71 13.77 24.35
CA VAL A 453 23.40 13.24 23.99
C VAL A 453 23.29 11.88 24.66
N PHE A 454 22.15 11.61 25.31
CA PHE A 454 21.95 10.34 25.98
C PHE A 454 20.51 9.85 25.82
N CYS A 455 20.39 8.54 25.67
CA CYS A 455 19.13 7.80 25.71
C CYS A 455 19.44 6.42 26.28
N GLY A 456 18.84 6.10 27.42
CA GLY A 456 19.02 4.81 28.08
C GLY A 456 17.79 4.41 28.89
N LYS A 457 17.94 3.36 29.68
CA LYS A 457 16.94 2.70 30.51
C LYS A 457 17.38 2.67 31.98
N VAL A 458 16.42 2.98 32.85
CA VAL A 458 16.45 2.56 34.25
C VAL A 458 15.64 1.27 34.33
N VAL A 459 16.31 0.15 34.64
CA VAL A 459 15.68 -1.17 34.81
C VAL A 459 15.37 -1.37 36.28
N LEU A 460 14.09 -1.53 36.60
CA LEU A 460 13.59 -1.75 37.96
C LEU A 460 13.19 -3.21 38.10
N ARG A 461 13.66 -3.88 39.16
CA ARG A 461 13.22 -5.23 39.49
C ARG A 461 12.06 -5.21 40.44
N THR A 462 11.04 -6.03 40.19
CA THR A 462 9.86 -6.20 41.06
C THR A 462 9.85 -7.61 41.66
N ASP A 463 9.04 -7.79 42.71
CA ASP A 463 8.72 -9.10 43.27
C ASP A 463 7.58 -9.82 42.53
N ASP A 464 7.05 -9.26 41.45
CA ASP A 464 6.02 -9.90 40.62
C ASP A 464 6.67 -10.97 39.73
N PRO A 465 6.38 -12.27 39.94
CA PRO A 465 6.97 -13.35 39.16
C PRO A 465 6.58 -13.30 37.68
N LEU A 466 5.49 -12.63 37.32
CA LEU A 466 5.05 -12.51 35.93
C LEU A 466 5.71 -11.32 35.20
N GLN A 467 6.15 -10.29 35.92
CA GLN A 467 6.85 -9.15 35.34
C GLN A 467 7.96 -8.67 36.30
N PRO A 468 9.05 -9.45 36.41
CA PRO A 468 10.11 -9.19 37.37
C PRO A 468 10.97 -7.98 36.99
N GLU A 469 10.91 -7.49 35.75
CA GLU A 469 11.67 -6.34 35.29
C GLU A 469 10.77 -5.30 34.59
N LEU A 470 10.98 -4.02 34.92
CA LEU A 470 10.36 -2.85 34.30
C LEU A 470 11.43 -1.97 33.69
N SER A 471 11.21 -1.45 32.49
CA SER A 471 12.13 -0.52 31.85
C SER A 471 11.53 0.88 31.76
N LEU A 472 12.19 1.86 32.37
CA LEU A 472 11.89 3.27 32.23
C LEU A 472 12.91 3.94 31.31
N VAL A 473 12.46 4.50 30.18
CA VAL A 473 13.37 5.20 29.26
C VAL A 473 13.68 6.60 29.78
N VAL A 474 14.96 6.96 29.82
CA VAL A 474 15.48 8.28 30.20
C VAL A 474 16.27 8.86 29.04
N SER A 475 15.99 10.11 28.66
CA SER A 475 16.64 10.75 27.50
C SER A 475 16.82 12.24 27.69
N GLY A 476 17.81 12.82 27.01
CA GLY A 476 18.05 14.27 27.01
C GLY A 476 19.35 14.65 26.30
N ARG A 477 19.69 15.92 26.41
CA ARG A 477 20.95 16.50 25.90
C ARG A 477 21.60 17.33 27.01
N ARG A 478 22.91 17.21 27.19
CA ARG A 478 23.72 18.10 28.01
C ARG A 478 24.27 19.23 27.14
N ARG A 479 24.10 20.50 27.54
CA ARG A 479 24.76 21.65 26.90
C ARG A 479 26.18 21.81 27.44
N SER A 480 27.15 21.85 26.54
CA SER A 480 28.45 22.45 26.81
C SER A 480 28.20 23.92 27.15
N GLY A 481 28.54 24.33 28.37
CA GLY A 481 28.48 25.74 28.74
C GLY A 481 29.59 26.48 28.02
N GLU A 482 29.43 26.79 26.74
CA GLU A 482 29.91 28.08 26.27
C GLU A 482 28.94 29.08 26.87
N ALA A 483 29.43 29.88 27.81
CA ALA A 483 28.73 31.07 28.22
C ALA A 483 28.47 31.86 26.93
N SER A 484 27.23 31.83 26.44
CA SER A 484 26.76 32.85 25.52
C SER A 484 26.82 34.14 26.31
N GLY A 485 27.97 34.81 26.25
CA GLY A 485 28.09 36.20 26.61
C GLY A 485 26.99 36.94 25.87
N GLU A 486 26.13 37.60 26.64
CA GLU A 486 25.15 38.54 26.14
C GLU A 486 25.87 39.54 25.21
N LEU A 487 25.38 39.65 23.98
CA LEU A 487 25.59 40.80 23.10
C LEU A 487 24.33 41.66 23.14
#